data_AF-A0A7C3PF75-F1
#
_entry.id   AF-A0A7C3PF75-F1
#
_cell.length_a   1.000
_cell.length_b   1.000
_cell.length_c   1.000
_cell.angle_alpha   90.00
_cell.angle_beta   90.00
_cell.angle_gamma   90.00
#
_symmetry.space_group_name_H-M   'P 1'
#
loop_
_entity.id
_entity.type
_entity.pdbx_description
1 polymer ?
#
loop_
_entity_poly.entity_id
_entity_poly.type
_entity_poly.pdbx_seq_one_letter_code
_entity_poly.pdbx_strand_id
1 'polypeptide(L)'
;MKLSKVYEPGQYEADIYALWEKTESFAPKNRGGKGSYSIVIPPPNANGDLHIGHGLTLALEDIAIRYHRMTGKATLFLPGADHAGFETQVVYEKHLAKEGKSRFDFSREELYGQIWDFVAQNRENYESQFRKIGASLDWSRYTFTLDQKIVDRAYETFKKLWDDDLIYRGERLVNFCTFHGTAFADIEVEYETEMGKMYYIHFPLVPVSGVTDEQKFILIATTRPETMLGDVAVAVHPDDKRFKHLVGRTVKIPLADREVPVIADPMVDPAFGTGAVKITAAHDPNDFDVARNHNLPLLSVITEEGKIGHDAPRAYHGLSVEDGRKQVVADVERLGLLKKIEDHEHRVGH
;
A
#
# COMPACT_ATOMS: atom_id res chain seq x y z
N MET A 1 -41.05 -45.25 10.50
CA MET A 1 -40.38 -43.99 10.86
C MET A 1 -41.46 -42.91 10.92
N LYS A 2 -41.72 -42.30 12.08
CA LYS A 2 -42.62 -41.13 12.15
C LYS A 2 -41.81 -39.92 11.70
N LEU A 3 -42.07 -39.43 10.49
CA LEU A 3 -41.43 -38.22 9.97
C LEU A 3 -42.11 -36.99 10.59
N SER A 4 -41.31 -36.06 11.11
CA SER A 4 -41.80 -34.74 11.52
C SER A 4 -42.44 -34.02 10.33
N LYS A 5 -43.47 -33.21 10.58
CA LYS A 5 -44.08 -32.36 9.53
C LYS A 5 -43.18 -31.18 9.14
N VAL A 6 -42.24 -30.79 10.02
CA VAL A 6 -41.32 -29.68 9.81
C VAL A 6 -39.91 -30.24 9.72
N TYR A 7 -39.19 -29.88 8.65
CA TYR A 7 -37.77 -30.17 8.50
C TYR A 7 -36.97 -29.19 9.35
N GLU A 8 -36.13 -29.72 10.23
CA GLU A 8 -35.20 -28.95 11.08
C GLU A 8 -33.76 -29.26 10.63
N PRO A 9 -33.14 -28.41 9.79
CA PRO A 9 -31.85 -28.72 9.17
C PRO A 9 -30.74 -29.05 10.18
N GLY A 10 -30.71 -28.32 11.30
CA GLY A 10 -29.72 -28.51 12.37
C GLY A 10 -29.74 -29.89 13.04
N GLN A 11 -30.80 -30.70 12.85
CA GLN A 11 -30.83 -32.08 13.33
C GLN A 11 -30.11 -33.08 12.40
N TYR A 12 -29.77 -32.69 11.17
CA TYR A 12 -29.29 -33.62 10.13
C TYR A 12 -27.98 -33.18 9.46
N GLU A 13 -27.76 -31.89 9.25
CA GLU A 13 -26.65 -31.38 8.42
C GLU A 13 -25.27 -31.83 8.91
N ALA A 14 -25.03 -31.80 10.23
CA ALA A 14 -23.76 -32.21 10.83
C ALA A 14 -23.47 -33.71 10.60
N ASP A 15 -24.48 -34.57 10.80
CA ASP A 15 -24.36 -36.02 10.60
C ASP A 15 -24.11 -36.37 9.13
N ILE A 16 -24.81 -35.68 8.21
CA ILE A 16 -24.63 -35.84 6.76
C ILE A 16 -23.21 -35.43 6.35
N TYR A 17 -22.72 -34.30 6.87
CA TYR A 17 -21.38 -33.83 6.55
C TYR A 17 -20.30 -34.79 7.06
N ALA A 18 -20.43 -35.25 8.31
CA ALA A 18 -19.53 -36.24 8.89
C ALA A 18 -19.51 -37.55 8.07
N LEU A 19 -20.66 -37.96 7.52
CA LEU A 19 -20.73 -39.11 6.62
C LEU A 19 -19.96 -38.87 5.31
N TRP A 20 -20.07 -37.68 4.71
CA TRP A 20 -19.33 -37.32 3.50
C TRP A 20 -17.82 -37.35 3.70
N GLU A 21 -17.32 -36.80 4.81
CA GLU A 21 -15.89 -36.85 5.15
C GLU A 21 -15.43 -38.29 5.42
N LYS A 22 -16.17 -39.05 6.23
CA LYS A 22 -15.85 -40.45 6.55
C LYS A 22 -15.76 -41.35 5.31
N THR A 23 -16.54 -41.06 4.28
CA THR A 23 -16.59 -41.82 3.02
C THR A 23 -15.68 -41.25 1.93
N GLU A 24 -14.87 -40.24 2.28
CA GLU A 24 -14.00 -39.50 1.36
C GLU A 24 -14.76 -39.05 0.11
N SER A 25 -16.00 -38.60 0.29
CA SER A 25 -16.92 -38.27 -0.81
C SER A 25 -16.44 -37.09 -1.66
N PHE A 26 -15.58 -36.24 -1.10
CA PHE A 26 -15.08 -35.03 -1.74
C PHE A 26 -13.78 -35.21 -2.51
N ALA A 27 -13.02 -36.27 -2.22
CA ALA A 27 -11.76 -36.57 -2.88
C ALA A 27 -11.97 -36.83 -4.39
N PRO A 28 -11.02 -36.44 -5.26
CA PRO A 28 -11.11 -36.69 -6.69
C PRO A 28 -11.17 -38.19 -7.04
N LYS A 29 -12.38 -38.69 -7.32
CA LYS A 29 -12.64 -40.06 -7.83
C LYS A 29 -12.70 -40.05 -9.37
N ASN A 30 -12.60 -41.21 -10.02
CA ASN A 30 -12.66 -41.35 -11.50
C ASN A 30 -11.54 -40.67 -12.30
N ARG A 31 -10.28 -40.74 -11.81
CA ARG A 31 -9.12 -40.31 -12.60
C ARG A 31 -9.07 -41.10 -13.91
N GLY A 32 -9.07 -40.40 -15.04
CA GLY A 32 -9.15 -41.01 -16.39
C GLY A 32 -10.57 -41.22 -16.94
N GLY A 33 -11.61 -40.76 -16.23
CA GLY A 33 -13.00 -40.76 -16.69
C GLY A 33 -13.30 -39.65 -17.72
N LYS A 34 -14.42 -38.92 -17.54
CA LYS A 34 -14.86 -37.84 -18.46
C LYS A 34 -14.05 -36.53 -18.34
N GLY A 35 -12.78 -36.62 -17.96
CA GLY A 35 -11.90 -35.50 -17.67
C GLY A 35 -11.90 -35.05 -16.20
N SER A 36 -11.20 -33.95 -15.94
CA SER A 36 -11.04 -33.35 -14.61
C SER A 36 -11.65 -31.95 -14.54
N TYR A 37 -11.98 -31.52 -13.33
CA TYR A 37 -12.39 -30.14 -13.05
C TYR A 37 -11.87 -29.75 -11.67
N SER A 38 -11.27 -28.57 -11.54
CA SER A 38 -10.70 -28.15 -10.27
C SER A 38 -10.94 -26.68 -10.00
N ILE A 39 -11.22 -26.37 -8.74
CA ILE A 39 -11.27 -25.02 -8.21
C ILE A 39 -10.35 -24.99 -6.99
N VAL A 40 -9.53 -23.94 -6.90
CA VAL A 40 -8.82 -23.58 -5.68
C VAL A 40 -9.68 -22.51 -5.01
N ILE A 41 -10.11 -22.72 -3.76
CA ILE A 41 -10.82 -21.64 -3.08
C ILE A 41 -9.88 -20.44 -2.98
N PRO A 42 -10.37 -19.20 -3.14
CA PRO A 42 -9.68 -18.03 -2.63
C PRO A 42 -9.42 -18.28 -1.14
N PRO A 43 -8.17 -18.50 -0.72
CA PRO A 43 -7.89 -18.91 0.64
C PRO A 43 -8.32 -17.76 1.58
N PRO A 44 -9.23 -17.97 2.53
CA PRO A 44 -9.61 -16.93 3.47
C PRO A 44 -8.40 -16.52 4.32
N ASN A 45 -8.37 -15.24 4.68
CA ASN A 45 -7.37 -14.70 5.57
C ASN A 45 -7.61 -15.28 6.97
N ALA A 46 -6.58 -15.89 7.56
CA ALA A 46 -6.69 -16.56 8.86
C ALA A 46 -6.62 -15.59 10.05
N ASN A 47 -7.36 -14.48 9.95
CA ASN A 47 -7.39 -13.39 10.93
C ASN A 47 -8.78 -13.15 11.55
N GLY A 48 -9.83 -13.84 11.10
CA GLY A 48 -11.17 -13.70 11.65
C GLY A 48 -12.21 -14.69 11.09
N ASP A 49 -13.46 -14.51 11.51
CA ASP A 49 -14.60 -15.34 11.10
C ASP A 49 -15.08 -15.05 9.68
N LEU A 50 -15.66 -16.05 9.02
CA LEU A 50 -16.26 -15.91 7.69
C LEU A 50 -17.53 -15.05 7.74
N HIS A 51 -17.57 -14.00 6.91
CA HIS A 51 -18.78 -13.22 6.62
C HIS A 51 -19.57 -13.75 5.40
N ILE A 52 -20.76 -13.19 5.15
CA ILE A 52 -21.67 -13.59 4.07
C ILE A 52 -21.04 -13.60 2.66
N GLY A 53 -20.10 -12.70 2.39
CA GLY A 53 -19.33 -12.68 1.14
C GLY A 53 -18.59 -14.01 0.87
N HIS A 54 -17.97 -14.62 1.89
CA HIS A 54 -17.35 -15.94 1.77
C HIS A 54 -18.39 -17.01 1.45
N GLY A 55 -19.55 -16.95 2.11
CA GLY A 55 -20.67 -17.87 1.85
C GLY A 55 -21.16 -17.81 0.41
N LEU A 56 -21.27 -16.60 -0.17
CA LEU A 56 -21.65 -16.41 -1.57
C LEU A 56 -20.62 -17.04 -2.53
N THR A 57 -19.34 -16.69 -2.38
CA THR A 57 -18.27 -17.20 -3.25
C THR A 57 -18.19 -18.72 -3.16
N LEU A 58 -18.17 -19.27 -1.95
CA LEU A 58 -18.11 -20.70 -1.70
C LEU A 58 -19.31 -21.43 -2.32
N ALA A 59 -20.52 -20.90 -2.19
CA ALA A 59 -21.72 -21.52 -2.75
C ALA A 59 -21.65 -21.61 -4.29
N LEU A 60 -21.16 -20.56 -4.96
CA LEU A 60 -21.02 -20.55 -6.42
C LEU A 60 -19.99 -21.58 -6.89
N GLU A 61 -18.84 -21.66 -6.23
CA GLU A 61 -17.78 -22.62 -6.53
C GLU A 61 -18.23 -24.07 -6.24
N ASP A 62 -18.88 -24.30 -5.10
CA ASP A 62 -19.32 -25.63 -4.69
C ASP A 62 -20.42 -26.18 -5.61
N ILE A 63 -21.31 -25.33 -6.12
CA ILE A 63 -22.31 -25.72 -7.14
C ILE A 63 -21.60 -26.24 -8.40
N ALA A 64 -20.58 -25.53 -8.88
CA ALA A 64 -19.84 -25.93 -10.08
C ALA A 64 -19.09 -27.26 -9.85
N ILE A 65 -18.43 -27.41 -8.69
CA ILE A 65 -17.76 -28.65 -8.28
C ILE A 65 -18.75 -29.81 -8.26
N ARG A 66 -19.88 -29.66 -7.57
CA ARG A 66 -20.90 -30.72 -7.45
C ARG A 66 -21.47 -31.09 -8.80
N TYR A 67 -21.83 -30.11 -9.63
CA TYR A 67 -22.31 -30.36 -10.99
C TYR A 67 -21.31 -31.19 -11.79
N HIS A 68 -20.04 -30.79 -11.84
CA HIS A 68 -19.04 -31.53 -12.58
C HIS A 68 -18.76 -32.91 -12.00
N ARG A 69 -18.79 -33.07 -10.68
CA ARG A 69 -18.67 -34.37 -10.00
C ARG A 69 -19.80 -35.30 -10.43
N MET A 70 -21.04 -34.80 -10.45
CA MET A 70 -22.23 -35.54 -10.89
C MET A 70 -22.20 -35.90 -12.39
N THR A 71 -21.57 -35.08 -13.24
CA THR A 71 -21.40 -35.42 -14.67
C THR A 71 -20.35 -36.52 -14.92
N GLY A 72 -19.63 -36.96 -13.90
CA GLY A 72 -18.62 -38.03 -13.97
C GLY A 72 -17.19 -37.55 -14.17
N LYS A 73 -16.91 -36.24 -13.96
CA LYS A 73 -15.53 -35.73 -13.95
C LYS A 73 -14.85 -36.00 -12.60
N ALA A 74 -13.53 -36.13 -12.62
CA ALA A 74 -12.73 -36.10 -11.40
C ALA A 74 -12.62 -34.66 -10.90
N THR A 75 -13.25 -34.35 -9.76
CA THR A 75 -13.32 -32.98 -9.24
C THR A 75 -12.41 -32.76 -8.05
N LEU A 76 -11.64 -31.69 -8.05
CA LEU A 76 -10.87 -31.21 -6.90
C LEU A 76 -11.37 -29.84 -6.47
N PHE A 77 -11.91 -29.74 -5.27
CA PHE A 77 -12.16 -28.45 -4.63
C PHE A 77 -11.13 -28.28 -3.52
N LEU A 78 -10.05 -27.54 -3.80
CA LEU A 78 -8.87 -27.48 -2.95
C LEU A 78 -9.07 -26.43 -1.85
N PRO A 79 -9.12 -26.82 -0.56
CA PRO A 79 -9.17 -25.86 0.53
C PRO A 79 -7.78 -25.33 0.87
N GLY A 80 -7.75 -24.12 1.43
CA GLY A 80 -6.55 -23.55 2.03
C GLY A 80 -6.85 -22.34 2.90
N ALA A 81 -5.82 -21.75 3.48
CA ALA A 81 -5.90 -20.43 4.13
C ALA A 81 -4.66 -19.61 3.83
N ASP A 82 -4.85 -18.30 3.93
CA ASP A 82 -3.80 -17.32 3.75
C ASP A 82 -3.41 -16.73 5.12
N HIS A 83 -2.11 -16.67 5.37
CA HIS A 83 -1.53 -15.94 6.48
C HIS A 83 -1.77 -14.42 6.40
N ALA A 84 -2.08 -13.89 5.21
CA ALA A 84 -2.42 -12.48 4.95
C ALA A 84 -1.41 -11.43 5.45
N GLY A 85 -0.17 -11.83 5.76
CA GLY A 85 0.94 -10.96 6.15
C GLY A 85 0.55 -9.78 7.05
N PHE A 86 0.58 -8.58 6.47
CA PHE A 86 0.28 -7.32 7.14
C PHE A 86 -1.13 -7.25 7.73
N GLU A 87 -2.17 -7.73 7.03
CA GLU A 87 -3.54 -7.65 7.53
C GLU A 87 -3.71 -8.44 8.83
N THR A 88 -3.12 -9.62 8.90
CA THR A 88 -3.10 -10.43 10.13
C THR A 88 -2.40 -9.70 11.25
N GLN A 89 -1.27 -9.04 10.96
CA GLN A 89 -0.58 -8.23 11.96
C GLN A 89 -1.46 -7.08 12.46
N VAL A 90 -2.16 -6.35 11.59
CA VAL A 90 -3.08 -5.26 12.00
C VAL A 90 -4.22 -5.77 12.87
N VAL A 91 -4.84 -6.90 12.50
CA VAL A 91 -5.90 -7.50 13.30
C VAL A 91 -5.37 -7.96 14.66
N TYR A 92 -4.17 -8.55 14.69
CA TYR A 92 -3.52 -8.95 15.93
C TYR A 92 -3.13 -7.75 16.80
N GLU A 93 -2.62 -6.67 16.23
CA GLU A 93 -2.33 -5.42 16.95
C GLU A 93 -3.59 -4.78 17.53
N LYS A 94 -4.74 -4.86 16.84
CA LYS A 94 -6.05 -4.46 17.40
C LYS A 94 -6.47 -5.35 18.58
N HIS A 95 -6.09 -6.63 18.58
CA HIS A 95 -6.31 -7.53 19.71
C HIS A 95 -5.42 -7.15 20.90
N LEU A 96 -4.12 -6.93 20.68
CA LEU A 96 -3.18 -6.44 21.70
C LEU A 96 -3.63 -5.10 22.32
N ALA A 97 -4.10 -4.16 21.49
CA ALA A 97 -4.56 -2.87 21.95
C ALA A 97 -5.74 -2.96 22.94
N LYS A 98 -6.62 -3.96 22.79
CA LYS A 98 -7.71 -4.23 23.76
C LYS A 98 -7.18 -4.71 25.12
N GLU A 99 -6.00 -5.31 25.14
CA GLU A 99 -5.28 -5.70 26.35
C GLU A 99 -4.37 -4.57 26.89
N GLY A 100 -4.36 -3.40 26.24
CA GLY A 100 -3.47 -2.29 26.59
C GLY A 100 -2.00 -2.53 26.23
N LYS A 101 -1.73 -3.45 25.29
CA LYS A 101 -0.39 -3.78 24.81
C LYS A 101 -0.18 -3.33 23.36
N SER A 102 1.08 -3.27 22.95
CA SER A 102 1.54 -2.97 21.58
C SER A 102 2.56 -4.01 21.13
N ARG A 103 2.79 -4.10 19.82
CA ARG A 103 3.87 -4.94 19.26
C ARG A 103 5.25 -4.61 19.83
N PHE A 104 5.43 -3.36 20.28
CA PHE A 104 6.69 -2.88 20.86
C PHE A 104 6.95 -3.42 22.28
N ASP A 105 5.98 -4.09 22.90
CA ASP A 105 6.15 -4.74 24.20
C ASP A 105 6.82 -6.12 24.08
N PHE A 106 7.08 -6.60 22.86
CA PHE A 106 7.57 -7.95 22.58
C PHE A 106 8.82 -7.94 21.70
N SER A 107 9.66 -8.96 21.85
CA SER A 107 10.69 -9.26 20.85
C SER A 107 10.04 -9.73 19.53
N ARG A 108 10.82 -9.70 18.44
CA ARG A 108 10.36 -10.16 17.12
C ARG A 108 9.93 -11.63 17.16
N GLU A 109 10.69 -12.46 17.84
CA GLU A 109 10.45 -13.90 17.95
C GLU A 109 9.17 -14.18 18.76
N GLU A 110 8.97 -13.46 19.86
CA GLU A 110 7.74 -13.56 20.67
C GLU A 110 6.52 -13.10 19.89
N LEU A 111 6.60 -11.94 19.24
CA LEU A 111 5.51 -11.39 18.44
C LEU A 111 5.13 -12.34 17.29
N TYR A 112 6.14 -12.89 16.59
CA TYR A 112 5.92 -13.86 15.53
C TYR A 112 5.22 -15.12 16.04
N GLY A 113 5.67 -15.67 17.17
CA GLY A 113 5.04 -16.85 17.79
C GLY A 113 3.58 -16.58 18.19
N GLN A 114 3.32 -15.42 18.78
CA GLN A 114 1.97 -15.01 19.16
C GLN A 114 1.03 -14.83 17.95
N ILE A 115 1.51 -14.21 16.87
CA ILE A 115 0.74 -14.08 15.63
C ILE A 115 0.48 -15.46 15.01
N TRP A 116 1.46 -16.35 15.03
CA TRP A 116 1.31 -17.72 14.55
C TRP A 116 0.20 -18.46 15.30
N ASP A 117 0.20 -18.37 16.63
CA ASP A 117 -0.82 -19.00 17.46
C ASP A 117 -2.21 -18.40 17.21
N PHE A 118 -2.30 -17.08 17.03
CA PHE A 118 -3.54 -16.39 16.65
C PHE A 118 -4.08 -16.90 15.31
N VAL A 119 -3.21 -17.02 14.30
CA VAL A 119 -3.56 -17.57 12.98
C VAL A 119 -4.02 -19.02 13.07
N ALA A 120 -3.32 -19.85 13.85
CA ALA A 120 -3.67 -21.25 14.05
C ALA A 120 -5.07 -21.41 14.69
N GLN A 121 -5.41 -20.57 15.66
CA GLN A 121 -6.75 -20.56 16.29
C GLN A 121 -7.85 -20.16 15.31
N ASN A 122 -7.65 -19.07 14.56
CA ASN A 122 -8.63 -18.64 13.55
C ASN A 122 -8.81 -19.66 12.43
N ARG A 123 -7.77 -20.43 12.12
CA ARG A 123 -7.83 -21.49 11.12
C ARG A 123 -8.89 -22.55 11.45
N GLU A 124 -8.91 -23.01 12.70
CA GLU A 124 -9.89 -24.01 13.15
C GLU A 124 -11.34 -23.47 13.07
N ASN A 125 -11.52 -22.17 13.30
CA ASN A 125 -12.83 -21.53 13.27
C ASN A 125 -13.44 -21.50 11.86
N TYR A 126 -12.71 -20.99 10.86
CA TYR A 126 -13.27 -20.92 9.51
C TYR A 126 -13.45 -22.32 8.91
N GLU A 127 -12.57 -23.27 9.26
CA GLU A 127 -12.68 -24.67 8.88
C GLU A 127 -14.02 -25.26 9.36
N SER A 128 -14.37 -25.03 10.61
CA SER A 128 -15.67 -25.42 11.18
C SER A 128 -16.83 -24.73 10.45
N GLN A 129 -16.70 -23.46 10.10
CA GLN A 129 -17.73 -22.69 9.39
C GLN A 129 -17.96 -23.23 7.97
N PHE A 130 -16.91 -23.52 7.19
CA PHE A 130 -17.06 -24.14 5.87
C PHE A 130 -17.72 -25.53 5.94
N ARG A 131 -17.39 -26.34 6.96
CA ARG A 131 -18.07 -27.62 7.20
C ARG A 131 -19.55 -27.42 7.50
N LYS A 132 -19.90 -26.44 8.34
CA LYS A 132 -21.29 -26.10 8.66
C LYS A 132 -22.10 -25.60 7.46
N ILE A 133 -21.48 -24.88 6.54
CA ILE A 133 -22.12 -24.43 5.28
C ILE A 133 -22.24 -25.60 4.27
N GLY A 134 -21.61 -26.75 4.56
CA GLY A 134 -21.73 -27.97 3.78
C GLY A 134 -20.80 -28.03 2.57
N ALA A 135 -19.72 -27.25 2.55
CA ALA A 135 -18.80 -27.16 1.41
C ALA A 135 -18.13 -28.50 1.07
N SER A 136 -18.12 -28.88 -0.21
CA SER A 136 -17.57 -30.17 -0.66
C SER A 136 -16.05 -30.17 -0.92
N LEU A 137 -15.31 -29.58 0.02
CA LEU A 137 -13.86 -29.38 0.00
C LEU A 137 -13.10 -30.68 0.27
N ASP A 138 -11.99 -30.88 -0.43
CA ASP A 138 -11.06 -32.00 -0.17
C ASP A 138 -10.08 -31.64 0.96
N TRP A 139 -10.54 -31.79 2.21
CA TRP A 139 -9.75 -31.50 3.41
C TRP A 139 -8.44 -32.30 3.51
N SER A 140 -8.34 -33.45 2.84
CA SER A 140 -7.09 -34.23 2.80
C SER A 140 -5.94 -33.50 2.11
N ARG A 141 -6.25 -32.46 1.33
CA ARG A 141 -5.30 -31.63 0.58
C ARG A 141 -5.20 -30.21 1.10
N TYR A 142 -5.70 -29.95 2.30
CA TYR A 142 -5.61 -28.65 2.93
C TYR A 142 -4.19 -28.09 2.86
N THR A 143 -4.11 -26.79 2.58
CA THR A 143 -2.84 -26.09 2.36
C THR A 143 -2.88 -24.71 3.00
N PHE A 144 -1.87 -24.41 3.80
CA PHE A 144 -1.67 -23.09 4.39
C PHE A 144 -0.46 -22.41 3.72
N THR A 145 -0.51 -21.10 3.53
CA THR A 145 0.56 -20.37 2.82
C THR A 145 1.92 -20.44 3.51
N LEU A 146 1.97 -20.72 4.83
CA LEU A 146 3.21 -20.94 5.58
C LEU A 146 3.56 -22.42 5.76
N ASP A 147 2.86 -23.35 5.11
CA ASP A 147 3.31 -24.73 5.03
C ASP A 147 4.68 -24.79 4.33
N GLN A 148 5.59 -25.62 4.83
CA GLN A 148 6.95 -25.75 4.27
C GLN A 148 6.96 -25.95 2.75
N LYS A 149 6.07 -26.81 2.23
CA LYS A 149 5.93 -27.08 0.78
C LYS A 149 5.59 -25.83 -0.05
N ILE A 150 4.89 -24.86 0.52
CA ILE A 150 4.49 -23.61 -0.14
C ILE A 150 5.61 -22.58 -0.04
N VAL A 151 6.24 -22.48 1.13
CA VAL A 151 7.41 -21.62 1.34
C VAL A 151 8.56 -22.02 0.41
N ASP A 152 8.86 -23.32 0.31
CA ASP A 152 9.88 -23.85 -0.60
C ASP A 152 9.56 -23.47 -2.06
N ARG A 153 8.28 -23.60 -2.45
CA ARG A 153 7.82 -23.22 -3.79
C ARG A 153 7.93 -21.72 -4.07
N ALA A 154 7.68 -20.88 -3.06
CA ALA A 154 7.86 -19.44 -3.17
C ALA A 154 9.34 -19.09 -3.37
N TYR A 155 10.25 -19.73 -2.64
CA TYR A 155 11.70 -19.54 -2.82
C TYR A 155 12.20 -20.04 -4.18
N GLU A 156 11.72 -21.20 -4.66
CA GLU A 156 12.02 -21.67 -6.02
C GLU A 156 11.57 -20.66 -7.07
N THR A 157 10.38 -20.08 -6.90
CA THR A 157 9.82 -19.10 -7.84
C THR A 157 10.63 -17.81 -7.81
N PHE A 158 10.96 -17.31 -6.62
CA PHE A 158 11.84 -16.15 -6.47
C PHE A 158 13.20 -16.37 -7.13
N LYS A 159 13.82 -17.53 -6.87
CA LYS A 159 15.09 -17.89 -7.49
C LYS A 159 14.99 -17.93 -9.01
N LYS A 160 13.92 -18.50 -9.55
CA LYS A 160 13.70 -18.51 -11.00
C LYS A 160 13.58 -17.10 -11.57
N LEU A 161 12.79 -16.23 -10.93
CA LEU A 161 12.65 -14.83 -11.37
C LEU A 161 13.98 -14.07 -11.26
N TRP A 162 14.82 -14.40 -10.29
CA TRP A 162 16.19 -13.89 -10.18
C TRP A 162 17.08 -14.39 -11.32
N ASP A 163 17.08 -15.71 -11.59
CA ASP A 163 17.87 -16.33 -12.65
C ASP A 163 17.42 -15.86 -14.06
N ASP A 164 16.16 -15.45 -14.21
CA ASP A 164 15.57 -14.89 -15.43
C ASP A 164 15.79 -13.35 -15.56
N ASP A 165 16.62 -12.73 -14.71
CA ASP A 165 16.90 -11.28 -14.65
C ASP A 165 15.66 -10.38 -14.46
N LEU A 166 14.60 -10.90 -13.81
CA LEU A 166 13.35 -10.17 -13.54
C LEU A 166 13.31 -9.52 -12.16
N ILE A 167 14.31 -9.79 -11.30
CA ILE A 167 14.43 -9.21 -9.96
C ILE A 167 15.65 -8.29 -9.90
N TYR A 168 15.46 -7.11 -9.33
CA TYR A 168 16.54 -6.16 -9.06
C TYR A 168 16.41 -5.56 -7.66
N ARG A 169 17.49 -4.95 -7.17
CA ARG A 169 17.48 -4.15 -5.94
C ARG A 169 17.84 -2.71 -6.30
N GLY A 170 17.00 -1.77 -5.89
CA GLY A 170 17.22 -0.35 -6.10
C GLY A 170 16.37 0.49 -5.16
N GLU A 171 16.58 1.80 -5.20
CA GLU A 171 15.77 2.76 -4.47
C GLU A 171 14.60 3.20 -5.36
N ARG A 172 13.39 3.16 -4.78
CA ARG A 172 12.17 3.60 -5.43
C ARG A 172 11.32 4.30 -4.38
N LEU A 173 10.59 5.33 -4.78
CA LEU A 173 9.57 5.90 -3.92
C LEU A 173 8.47 4.86 -3.67
N VAL A 174 8.08 4.71 -2.41
CA VAL A 174 7.05 3.78 -1.96
C VAL A 174 6.00 4.53 -1.16
N ASN A 175 4.76 4.05 -1.17
CA ASN A 175 3.75 4.53 -0.24
C ASN A 175 4.12 4.01 1.15
N PHE A 176 4.44 4.90 2.08
CA PHE A 176 4.92 4.50 3.41
C PHE A 176 3.97 5.00 4.49
N CYS A 177 3.49 4.08 5.33
CA CYS A 177 2.66 4.44 6.47
C CYS A 177 3.54 4.64 7.70
N THR A 178 3.65 5.89 8.17
CA THR A 178 4.45 6.26 9.36
C THR A 178 3.88 5.69 10.66
N PHE A 179 2.58 5.37 10.70
CA PHE A 179 1.94 4.72 11.84
C PHE A 179 2.34 3.25 11.93
N HIS A 180 2.27 2.52 10.82
CA HIS A 180 2.58 1.09 10.79
C HIS A 180 4.07 0.79 10.60
N GLY A 181 4.85 1.75 10.10
CA GLY A 181 6.29 1.60 9.84
C GLY A 181 6.59 0.62 8.69
N THR A 182 5.75 0.62 7.65
CA THR A 182 5.91 -0.27 6.49
C THR A 182 5.45 0.39 5.20
N ALA A 183 5.98 -0.11 4.08
CA ALA A 183 5.56 0.26 2.74
C ALA A 183 4.32 -0.53 2.29
N PHE A 184 3.54 0.08 1.40
CA PHE A 184 2.33 -0.45 0.76
C PHE A 184 2.46 -0.38 -0.76
N ALA A 185 1.86 -1.35 -1.44
CA ALA A 185 1.67 -1.33 -2.88
C ALA A 185 0.59 -0.31 -3.27
N ASP A 186 0.62 0.18 -4.51
CA ASP A 186 -0.35 1.18 -4.99
C ASP A 186 -1.80 0.71 -4.89
N ILE A 187 -2.05 -0.60 -4.98
CA ILE A 187 -3.38 -1.21 -4.85
C ILE A 187 -3.91 -1.23 -3.41
N GLU A 188 -3.03 -1.05 -2.43
CA GLU A 188 -3.36 -1.08 -1.00
C GLU A 188 -3.63 0.34 -0.44
N VAL A 189 -3.47 1.38 -1.25
CA VAL A 189 -3.68 2.78 -0.85
C VAL A 189 -5.02 3.27 -1.37
N GLU A 190 -5.88 3.70 -0.45
CA GLU A 190 -7.16 4.32 -0.80
C GLU A 190 -6.99 5.83 -0.89
N TYR A 191 -7.56 6.43 -1.95
CA TYR A 191 -7.46 7.86 -2.18
C TYR A 191 -8.78 8.55 -1.88
N GLU A 192 -8.76 9.43 -0.89
CA GLU A 192 -9.90 10.28 -0.55
C GLU A 192 -9.65 11.72 -1.03
N THR A 193 -10.75 12.42 -1.28
CA THR A 193 -10.68 13.83 -1.65
C THR A 193 -10.83 14.68 -0.39
N GLU A 194 -9.82 15.48 -0.09
CA GLU A 194 -9.77 16.34 1.08
C GLU A 194 -9.66 17.82 0.71
N MET A 195 -10.20 18.69 1.57
CA MET A 195 -10.03 20.13 1.43
C MET A 195 -8.72 20.56 2.12
N GLY A 196 -7.71 20.82 1.30
CA GLY A 196 -6.40 21.31 1.73
C GLY A 196 -6.20 22.79 1.42
N LYS A 197 -4.92 23.20 1.36
CA LYS A 197 -4.51 24.56 1.02
C LYS A 197 -3.43 24.54 -0.04
N MET A 198 -3.50 25.49 -0.97
CA MET A 198 -2.46 25.79 -1.94
C MET A 198 -1.68 27.04 -1.49
N TYR A 199 -0.38 26.89 -1.34
CA TYR A 199 0.54 27.95 -0.91
C TYR A 199 1.31 28.48 -2.11
N TYR A 200 1.38 29.80 -2.23
CA TYR A 200 2.13 30.47 -3.29
C TYR A 200 3.35 31.16 -2.68
N ILE A 201 4.54 30.65 -2.97
CA ILE A 201 5.79 31.04 -2.29
C ILE A 201 6.82 31.54 -3.31
N HIS A 202 7.46 32.66 -3.01
CA HIS A 202 8.55 33.20 -3.84
C HIS A 202 9.88 32.51 -3.51
N PHE A 203 10.53 31.98 -4.55
CA PHE A 203 11.87 31.43 -4.49
C PHE A 203 12.84 32.47 -5.10
N PRO A 204 13.81 32.99 -4.34
CA PRO A 204 14.76 33.97 -4.86
C PRO A 204 15.62 33.40 -6.00
N LEU A 205 15.79 34.16 -7.07
CA LEU A 205 16.75 33.85 -8.13
C LEU A 205 18.15 34.27 -7.68
N VAL A 206 19.15 33.41 -7.92
CA VAL A 206 20.54 33.73 -7.61
C VAL A 206 21.03 34.80 -8.60
N PRO A 207 21.55 35.95 -8.14
CA PRO A 207 21.99 37.01 -9.04
C PRO A 207 23.13 36.55 -9.94
N VAL A 208 23.00 36.81 -11.25
CA VAL A 208 24.09 36.62 -12.22
C VAL A 208 24.72 37.99 -12.49
N SER A 209 26.05 38.07 -12.46
CA SER A 209 26.79 39.31 -12.69
C SER A 209 26.42 39.93 -14.06
N GLY A 210 25.98 41.20 -14.07
CA GLY A 210 25.69 41.94 -15.31
C GLY A 210 24.24 41.90 -15.81
N VAL A 211 23.28 41.38 -15.04
CA VAL A 211 21.85 41.37 -15.38
C VAL A 211 21.07 42.39 -14.53
N THR A 212 20.16 43.15 -15.14
CA THR A 212 19.27 44.10 -14.46
C THR A 212 18.21 43.41 -13.59
N ASP A 213 17.80 44.12 -12.54
CA ASP A 213 17.15 43.66 -11.30
C ASP A 213 15.66 43.26 -11.42
N GLU A 214 15.18 42.92 -12.61
CA GLU A 214 13.73 42.89 -12.91
C GLU A 214 13.03 41.56 -12.62
N GLN A 215 13.76 40.50 -12.25
CA GLN A 215 13.17 39.20 -11.91
C GLN A 215 13.91 38.59 -10.72
N LYS A 216 13.53 39.03 -9.52
CA LYS A 216 14.18 38.61 -8.27
C LYS A 216 13.69 37.25 -7.76
N PHE A 217 12.53 36.80 -8.22
CA PHE A 217 11.86 35.62 -7.68
C PHE A 217 11.14 34.83 -8.76
N ILE A 218 11.00 33.52 -8.55
CA ILE A 218 10.00 32.68 -9.20
C ILE A 218 8.90 32.33 -8.20
N LEU A 219 7.64 32.39 -8.60
CA LEU A 219 6.51 32.05 -7.74
C LEU A 219 6.15 30.56 -7.94
N ILE A 220 6.14 29.80 -6.85
CA ILE A 220 5.85 28.36 -6.85
C ILE A 220 4.51 28.13 -6.15
N ALA A 221 3.67 27.27 -6.72
CA ALA A 221 2.47 26.75 -6.07
C ALA A 221 2.77 25.35 -5.47
N THR A 222 2.42 25.14 -4.20
CA THR A 222 2.57 23.84 -3.53
C THR A 222 1.49 23.62 -2.49
N THR A 223 1.03 22.38 -2.33
CA THR A 223 0.15 21.95 -1.23
C THR A 223 0.93 21.50 0.01
N ARG A 224 2.23 21.25 -0.13
CA ARG A 224 3.12 20.69 0.89
C ARG A 224 4.35 21.58 1.10
N PRO A 225 4.22 22.76 1.73
CA PRO A 225 5.35 23.68 1.86
C PRO A 225 6.48 23.08 2.72
N GLU A 226 6.21 22.20 3.68
CA GLU A 226 7.25 21.52 4.47
C GLU A 226 8.22 20.68 3.63
N THR A 227 7.77 20.14 2.49
CA THR A 227 8.62 19.36 1.59
C THR A 227 9.61 20.22 0.81
N MET A 228 9.41 21.55 0.75
CA MET A 228 10.30 22.46 0.04
C MET A 228 11.74 22.42 0.59
N LEU A 229 11.90 22.05 1.87
CA LEU A 229 13.19 21.87 2.51
C LEU A 229 14.04 20.80 1.79
N GLY A 230 13.40 19.86 1.10
CA GLY A 230 14.01 18.78 0.32
C GLY A 230 14.10 19.05 -1.18
N ASP A 231 13.79 20.25 -1.66
CA ASP A 231 13.74 20.55 -3.10
C ASP A 231 15.11 20.44 -3.76
N VAL A 232 15.14 19.79 -4.93
CA VAL A 232 16.38 19.55 -5.69
C VAL A 232 16.40 20.25 -7.05
N ALA A 233 15.24 20.76 -7.49
CA ALA A 233 15.09 21.61 -8.68
C ALA A 233 13.76 22.37 -8.62
N VAL A 234 13.60 23.32 -9.55
CA VAL A 234 12.30 23.86 -9.93
C VAL A 234 12.06 23.52 -11.40
N ALA A 235 10.94 22.89 -11.71
CA ALA A 235 10.58 22.54 -13.09
C ALA A 235 9.57 23.54 -13.67
N VAL A 236 9.75 23.85 -14.95
CA VAL A 236 8.81 24.62 -15.77
C VAL A 236 8.56 23.89 -17.08
N HIS A 237 7.42 24.12 -17.71
CA HIS A 237 7.13 23.48 -18.99
C HIS A 237 8.04 24.05 -20.12
N PRO A 238 8.61 23.20 -21.01
CA PRO A 238 9.53 23.66 -22.07
C PRO A 238 8.95 24.73 -23.00
N ASP A 239 7.64 24.64 -23.28
CA ASP A 239 6.93 25.57 -24.17
C ASP A 239 6.36 26.80 -23.44
N ASP A 240 6.51 26.90 -22.11
CA ASP A 240 6.04 28.07 -21.37
C ASP A 240 7.00 29.26 -21.57
N LYS A 241 6.58 30.17 -22.47
CA LYS A 241 7.31 31.40 -22.79
C LYS A 241 7.55 32.29 -21.57
N ARG A 242 6.72 32.18 -20.51
CA ARG A 242 6.87 32.94 -19.26
C ARG A 242 8.14 32.56 -18.50
N PHE A 243 8.63 31.33 -18.64
CA PHE A 243 9.77 30.83 -17.85
C PHE A 243 10.97 30.37 -18.68
N LYS A 244 10.87 30.36 -20.01
CA LYS A 244 11.96 29.95 -20.92
C LYS A 244 13.31 30.63 -20.65
N HIS A 245 13.31 31.87 -20.19
CA HIS A 245 14.53 32.63 -19.86
C HIS A 245 15.13 32.28 -18.48
N LEU A 246 14.40 31.53 -17.65
CA LEU A 246 14.83 31.04 -16.33
C LEU A 246 15.44 29.64 -16.39
N VAL A 247 15.14 28.85 -17.42
CA VAL A 247 15.71 27.50 -17.60
C VAL A 247 17.24 27.57 -17.62
N GLY A 248 17.89 26.76 -16.78
CA GLY A 248 19.33 26.75 -16.56
C GLY A 248 19.84 27.78 -15.54
N ARG A 249 18.97 28.68 -15.04
CA ARG A 249 19.33 29.55 -13.90
C ARG A 249 19.19 28.78 -12.59
N THR A 250 19.72 29.40 -11.54
CA THR A 250 19.69 28.86 -10.19
C THR A 250 18.73 29.65 -9.31
N VAL A 251 17.95 28.95 -8.49
CA VAL A 251 17.11 29.53 -7.46
C VAL A 251 17.59 29.09 -6.09
N LYS A 252 17.43 29.96 -5.10
CA LYS A 252 17.67 29.64 -3.70
C LYS A 252 16.41 29.06 -3.08
N ILE A 253 16.52 27.91 -2.45
CA ILE A 253 15.43 27.33 -1.66
C ILE A 253 15.24 28.19 -0.41
N PRO A 254 14.05 28.76 -0.19
CA PRO A 254 13.79 29.50 1.04
C PRO A 254 14.03 28.61 2.26
N LEU A 255 14.59 29.17 3.32
CA LEU A 255 14.87 28.51 4.61
C LEU A 255 15.96 27.41 4.59
N ALA A 256 16.32 26.85 3.43
CA ALA A 256 17.27 25.73 3.35
C ALA A 256 18.71 26.10 2.96
N ASP A 257 18.97 27.37 2.64
CA ASP A 257 20.28 27.88 2.19
C ASP A 257 20.95 27.03 1.09
N ARG A 258 20.12 26.37 0.27
CA ARG A 258 20.56 25.59 -0.89
C ARG A 258 20.19 26.29 -2.17
N GLU A 259 20.99 26.04 -3.20
CA GLU A 259 20.77 26.50 -4.55
C GLU A 259 20.43 25.33 -5.46
N VAL A 260 19.39 25.46 -6.27
CA VAL A 260 18.92 24.40 -7.17
C VAL A 260 18.67 24.95 -8.59
N PRO A 261 18.83 24.12 -9.63
CA PRO A 261 18.59 24.54 -10.99
C PRO A 261 17.09 24.69 -11.30
N VAL A 262 16.77 25.58 -12.23
CA VAL A 262 15.49 25.60 -12.93
C VAL A 262 15.62 24.73 -14.18
N ILE A 263 14.82 23.68 -14.27
CA ILE A 263 14.81 22.71 -15.37
C ILE A 263 13.56 22.84 -16.22
N ALA A 264 13.63 22.37 -17.47
CA ALA A 264 12.47 22.28 -18.35
C ALA A 264 11.99 20.82 -18.41
N ASP A 265 10.74 20.56 -18.02
CA ASP A 265 10.17 19.21 -18.03
C ASP A 265 8.70 19.22 -18.49
N PRO A 266 8.31 18.35 -19.45
CA PRO A 266 6.93 18.30 -19.96
C PRO A 266 5.90 17.78 -18.96
N MET A 267 6.30 17.23 -17.81
CA MET A 267 5.38 16.86 -16.72
C MET A 267 4.62 18.07 -16.16
N VAL A 268 5.21 19.27 -16.22
CA VAL A 268 4.63 20.49 -15.65
C VAL A 268 3.47 20.98 -16.50
N ASP A 269 2.27 21.09 -15.92
CA ASP A 269 1.14 21.76 -16.56
C ASP A 269 1.26 23.30 -16.45
N PRO A 270 1.41 24.05 -17.56
CA PRO A 270 1.50 25.51 -17.53
C PRO A 270 0.24 26.20 -16.97
N ALA A 271 -0.92 25.54 -17.03
CA ALA A 271 -2.20 26.07 -16.57
C ALA A 271 -2.44 25.86 -15.07
N PHE A 272 -1.74 24.91 -14.45
CA PHE A 272 -1.90 24.60 -13.03
C PHE A 272 -1.02 25.49 -12.14
N GLY A 273 -1.62 26.06 -11.09
CA GLY A 273 -0.92 26.92 -10.13
C GLY A 273 -0.23 28.10 -10.81
N THR A 274 1.11 28.11 -10.81
CA THR A 274 1.92 29.15 -11.46
C THR A 274 2.53 28.72 -12.80
N GLY A 275 2.43 27.44 -13.18
CA GLY A 275 3.23 26.84 -14.25
C GLY A 275 4.69 26.57 -13.89
N ALA A 276 5.05 26.72 -12.61
CA ALA A 276 6.36 26.37 -12.05
C ALA A 276 6.18 25.51 -10.80
N VAL A 277 6.82 24.35 -10.78
CA VAL A 277 6.63 23.30 -9.76
C VAL A 277 7.96 23.05 -9.05
N LYS A 278 7.92 22.96 -7.72
CA LYS A 278 9.07 22.50 -6.95
C LYS A 278 9.26 20.99 -7.13
N ILE A 279 10.50 20.54 -7.30
CA ILE A 279 10.82 19.11 -7.42
C ILE A 279 11.37 18.60 -6.09
N THR A 280 10.55 17.88 -5.32
CA THR A 280 10.96 17.18 -4.09
C THR A 280 11.03 15.68 -4.32
N ALA A 281 12.10 15.24 -4.99
CA ALA A 281 12.24 13.89 -5.53
C ALA A 281 12.01 12.72 -4.55
N ALA A 282 12.34 12.89 -3.26
CA ALA A 282 12.18 11.82 -2.27
C ALA A 282 10.78 11.79 -1.61
N HIS A 283 9.85 12.64 -2.03
CA HIS A 283 8.57 12.86 -1.33
C HIS A 283 7.33 12.89 -2.23
N ASP A 284 7.49 12.83 -3.56
CA ASP A 284 6.39 12.79 -4.53
C ASP A 284 6.75 11.91 -5.74
N PRO A 285 5.84 11.01 -6.21
CA PRO A 285 6.14 10.10 -7.32
C PRO A 285 6.46 10.79 -8.65
N ASN A 286 5.77 11.89 -8.97
CA ASN A 286 6.02 12.63 -10.21
C ASN A 286 7.38 13.34 -10.14
N ASP A 287 7.68 13.94 -8.99
CA ASP A 287 8.97 14.58 -8.74
C ASP A 287 10.12 13.56 -8.79
N PHE A 288 9.90 12.33 -8.29
CA PHE A 288 10.88 11.24 -8.37
C PHE A 288 11.20 10.86 -9.82
N ASP A 289 10.19 10.73 -10.67
CA ASP A 289 10.39 10.42 -12.10
C ASP A 289 11.12 11.56 -12.83
N VAL A 290 10.77 12.82 -12.55
CA VAL A 290 11.49 13.99 -13.08
C VAL A 290 12.94 13.97 -12.61
N ALA A 291 13.19 13.71 -11.32
CA ALA A 291 14.54 13.64 -10.80
C ALA A 291 15.37 12.54 -11.46
N ARG A 292 14.79 11.35 -11.69
CA ARG A 292 15.46 10.28 -12.42
C ARG A 292 15.78 10.67 -13.86
N ASN A 293 14.82 11.30 -14.56
CA ASN A 293 15.00 11.69 -15.97
C ASN A 293 16.07 12.78 -16.15
N HIS A 294 16.23 13.67 -15.17
CA HIS A 294 17.20 14.76 -15.18
C HIS A 294 18.47 14.47 -14.37
N ASN A 295 18.63 13.26 -13.82
CA ASN A 295 19.74 12.87 -12.94
C ASN A 295 19.93 13.80 -11.73
N LEU A 296 18.83 14.22 -11.11
CA LEU A 296 18.82 15.03 -9.90
C LEU A 296 19.01 14.15 -8.65
N PRO A 297 19.62 14.68 -7.57
CA PRO A 297 19.81 13.93 -6.34
C PRO A 297 18.47 13.62 -5.67
N LEU A 298 18.43 12.53 -4.90
CA LEU A 298 17.33 12.22 -3.99
C LEU A 298 17.67 12.74 -2.60
N LEU A 299 16.86 13.65 -2.07
CA LEU A 299 17.05 14.22 -0.73
C LEU A 299 15.80 14.01 0.11
N SER A 300 15.88 13.14 1.12
CA SER A 300 14.76 12.88 2.01
C SER A 300 14.81 13.75 3.26
N VAL A 301 13.83 14.65 3.42
CA VAL A 301 13.71 15.51 4.61
C VAL A 301 12.69 15.02 5.65
N ILE A 302 11.97 13.92 5.37
CA ILE A 302 11.00 13.32 6.29
C ILE A 302 11.46 11.89 6.60
N THR A 303 11.52 11.56 7.88
CA THR A 303 11.91 10.25 8.38
C THR A 303 10.73 9.27 8.38
N GLU A 304 11.01 7.98 8.56
CA GLU A 304 9.99 6.92 8.66
C GLU A 304 9.04 7.14 9.84
N GLU A 305 9.43 7.90 10.86
CA GLU A 305 8.56 8.29 11.98
C GLU A 305 7.62 9.46 11.67
N GLY A 306 7.61 9.96 10.42
CA GLY A 306 6.80 11.11 10.04
C GLY A 306 7.27 12.42 10.67
N LYS A 307 8.58 12.54 10.88
CA LYS A 307 9.23 13.73 11.45
C LYS A 307 10.21 14.35 10.46
N ILE A 308 10.48 15.63 10.62
CA ILE A 308 11.50 16.32 9.82
C ILE A 308 12.89 15.84 10.25
N GLY A 309 13.63 15.28 9.29
CA GLY A 309 14.93 14.63 9.48
C GLY A 309 16.12 15.60 9.45
N HIS A 310 17.32 15.02 9.58
CA HIS A 310 18.57 15.78 9.71
C HIS A 310 19.03 16.46 8.40
N ASP A 311 18.56 15.96 7.25
CA ASP A 311 18.81 16.53 5.92
C ASP A 311 18.04 17.83 5.65
N ALA A 312 17.08 18.17 6.52
CA ALA A 312 16.43 19.47 6.55
C ALA A 312 17.25 20.50 7.35
N PRO A 313 16.92 21.80 7.31
CA PRO A 313 17.55 22.79 8.18
C PRO A 313 17.30 22.50 9.65
N ARG A 314 18.34 22.72 10.48
CA ARG A 314 18.34 22.40 11.92
C ARG A 314 17.16 22.97 12.70
N ALA A 315 16.61 24.11 12.26
CA ALA A 315 15.46 24.74 12.89
C ALA A 315 14.17 23.89 12.88
N TYR A 316 14.09 22.88 12.01
CA TYR A 316 12.90 22.05 11.84
C TYR A 316 13.06 20.61 12.35
N HIS A 317 14.26 20.20 12.75
CA HIS A 317 14.55 18.80 13.14
C HIS A 317 13.63 18.30 14.25
N GLY A 318 13.07 17.11 14.06
CA GLY A 318 12.23 16.43 15.05
C GLY A 318 10.78 16.90 15.14
N LEU A 319 10.41 17.96 14.41
CA LEU A 319 9.01 18.37 14.28
C LEU A 319 8.22 17.31 13.52
N SER A 320 6.93 17.16 13.85
CA SER A 320 6.01 16.40 13.01
C SER A 320 5.90 17.06 11.63
N VAL A 321 5.49 16.33 10.60
CA VAL A 321 5.23 16.91 9.26
C VAL A 321 4.23 18.08 9.34
N GLU A 322 3.20 17.98 10.19
CA GLU A 322 2.19 19.02 10.35
C GLU A 322 2.74 20.26 11.07
N ASP A 323 3.50 20.08 12.15
CA ASP A 323 4.12 21.20 12.87
C ASP A 323 5.23 21.85 12.04
N GLY A 324 6.00 21.05 11.31
CA GLY A 324 6.97 21.50 10.32
C GLY A 324 6.31 22.36 9.25
N ARG A 325 5.15 21.95 8.73
CA ARG A 325 4.34 22.73 7.79
C ARG A 325 3.94 24.08 8.37
N LYS A 326 3.39 24.11 9.59
CA LYS A 326 2.99 25.36 10.27
C LYS A 326 4.19 26.30 10.45
N GLN A 327 5.32 25.77 10.89
CA GLN A 327 6.52 26.57 11.13
C GLN A 327 7.13 27.10 9.83
N VAL A 328 7.25 26.27 8.79
CA VAL A 328 7.74 26.69 7.47
C VAL A 328 6.89 27.83 6.91
N VAL A 329 5.57 27.70 6.96
CA VAL A 329 4.65 28.76 6.48
C VAL A 329 4.86 30.06 7.26
N ALA A 330 4.94 29.99 8.59
CA ALA A 330 5.17 31.17 9.43
C ALA A 330 6.52 31.84 9.18
N ASP A 331 7.58 31.07 8.92
CA ASP A 331 8.90 31.61 8.63
C ASP A 331 8.99 32.22 7.22
N VAL A 332 8.37 31.59 6.21
CA VAL A 332 8.24 32.13 4.85
C VAL A 332 7.43 33.43 4.84
N GLU A 333 6.35 33.51 5.62
CA GLU A 333 5.56 34.72 5.79
C GLU A 333 6.38 35.84 6.46
N ARG A 334 7.14 35.51 7.51
CA ARG A 334 8.03 36.48 8.20
C ARG A 334 9.10 37.05 7.28
N LEU A 335 9.59 36.26 6.33
CA LEU A 335 10.53 36.69 5.30
C LEU A 335 9.86 37.46 4.14
N GLY A 336 8.54 37.62 4.16
CA GLY A 336 7.79 38.30 3.09
C GLY A 336 7.75 37.52 1.77
N LEU A 337 8.03 36.21 1.81
CA LEU A 337 8.10 35.36 0.62
C LEU A 337 6.75 34.70 0.30
N LEU A 338 5.84 34.62 1.28
CA LEU A 338 4.49 34.09 1.08
C LEU A 338 3.62 35.11 0.32
N LYS A 339 3.11 34.73 -0.86
CA LYS A 339 2.27 35.61 -1.69
C LYS A 339 0.80 35.54 -1.33
N LYS A 340 0.25 34.32 -1.24
CA LYS A 340 -1.15 34.04 -0.90
C LYS A 340 -1.31 32.57 -0.51
N ILE A 341 -2.42 32.28 0.16
CA ILE A 341 -2.89 30.93 0.48
C ILE A 341 -4.33 30.83 -0.03
N GLU A 342 -4.67 29.75 -0.73
CA GLU A 342 -6.00 29.49 -1.25
C GLU A 342 -6.47 28.11 -0.80
N ASP A 343 -7.76 27.94 -0.58
CA ASP A 343 -8.32 26.61 -0.34
C ASP A 343 -8.24 25.79 -1.64
N HIS A 344 -7.88 24.52 -1.50
CA HIS A 344 -7.67 23.64 -2.65
C HIS A 344 -8.06 22.21 -2.30
N GLU A 345 -8.97 21.67 -3.09
CA GLU A 345 -9.36 20.28 -3.00
C GLU A 345 -8.33 19.40 -3.71
N HIS A 346 -7.84 18.37 -3.01
CA HIS A 346 -6.84 17.44 -3.54
C HIS A 346 -7.09 16.00 -3.13
N ARG A 347 -6.47 15.07 -3.84
CA ARG A 347 -6.54 13.63 -3.53
C ARG A 347 -5.37 13.24 -2.64
N VAL A 348 -5.67 12.62 -1.50
CA VAL A 348 -4.72 12.18 -0.48
C VAL A 348 -4.83 10.67 -0.33
N GLY A 349 -3.69 9.97 -0.25
CA GLY A 349 -3.66 8.54 0.02
C GLY A 349 -3.70 8.27 1.53
N HIS A 350 -4.54 7.31 1.95
CA HIS A 350 -4.75 6.90 3.34
C HIS A 350 -4.29 5.47 3.62
#